data_AF-A0A613BTZ4-F1
#
_entry.id   AF-A0A613BTZ4-F1
#
_cell.length_a   1.000
_cell.length_b   1.000
_cell.length_c   1.000
_cell.angle_alpha   90.00
_cell.angle_beta   90.00
_cell.angle_gamma   90.00
#
_symmetry.space_group_name_H-M   'P 1'
#
loop_
_entity.id
_entity.type
_entity.pdbx_description
1 polymer ?
#
loop_
_entity_poly.entity_id
_entity_poly.type
_entity_poly.pdbx_seq_one_letter_code
_entity_poly.pdbx_strand_id
1 'polypeptide(L)'
;FTSIEAKDDIWLLNGMIIPLSPVCGDSIWRQIMVINGELAANNEGTLAYIEAAETLLFIHAITDLTNTYHIISQLESFVNQQEALKNILQEYAKV
;
A
#
# COMPACT_ATOMS: atom_id res chain seq x y z
N PHE A 1 0.99 -10.00 3.30
CA PHE A 1 -0.42 -10.38 3.15
C PHE A 1 -1.07 -9.39 2.18
N THR A 2 -1.99 -9.88 1.35
CA THR A 2 -2.76 -9.07 0.39
C THR A 2 -4.23 -9.44 0.57
N SER A 3 -5.10 -8.43 0.63
CA SER A 3 -6.54 -8.56 0.78
C SER A 3 -7.24 -7.78 -0.32
N ILE A 4 -8.39 -8.29 -0.74
CA ILE A 4 -9.34 -7.60 -1.61
C ILE A 4 -10.59 -7.35 -0.78
N GLU A 5 -11.02 -6.10 -0.68
CA GLU A 5 -12.23 -5.68 0.01
C GLU A 5 -13.19 -5.08 -1.00
N ALA A 6 -14.39 -5.65 -1.11
CA ALA A 6 -15.47 -5.03 -1.87
C ALA A 6 -16.15 -3.96 -1.01
N LYS A 7 -16.19 -2.72 -1.50
CA LYS A 7 -16.78 -1.60 -0.77
C LYS A 7 -17.58 -0.73 -1.74
N ASP A 8 -18.90 -0.81 -1.62
CA ASP A 8 -19.84 -0.10 -2.49
C ASP A 8 -19.56 -0.39 -3.99
N ASP A 9 -19.16 0.62 -4.75
CA ASP A 9 -18.86 0.56 -6.18
C ASP A 9 -17.37 0.40 -6.51
N ILE A 10 -16.52 0.20 -5.50
CA ILE A 10 -15.07 0.02 -5.67
C ILE A 10 -14.57 -1.25 -5.00
N TRP A 11 -13.42 -1.74 -5.47
CA TRP A 11 -12.63 -2.74 -4.74
C TRP A 11 -11.36 -2.10 -4.19
N LEU A 12 -11.07 -2.31 -2.91
CA LEU A 12 -9.83 -1.91 -2.27
C LEU A 12 -8.87 -3.09 -2.22
N LEU A 13 -7.69 -2.90 -2.78
CA LEU A 13 -6.55 -3.80 -2.60
C LEU A 13 -5.77 -3.31 -1.38
N ASN A 14 -5.65 -4.15 -0.36
CA ASN A 14 -4.94 -3.85 0.88
C ASN A 14 -3.71 -4.77 1.01
N GLY A 15 -2.53 -4.18 1.10
CA GLY A 15 -1.25 -4.87 1.14
C GLY A 15 -0.49 -4.54 2.41
N MET A 16 -0.27 -5.51 3.29
CA MET A 16 0.58 -5.31 4.45
C MET A 16 2.03 -5.10 3.99
N ILE A 17 2.64 -3.97 4.39
CA ILE A 17 4.04 -3.66 4.13
C ILE A 17 4.90 -4.13 5.31
N ILE A 18 4.83 -3.42 6.44
CA ILE A 18 5.61 -3.73 7.65
C ILE A 18 4.82 -3.35 8.91
N PRO A 19 5.03 -4.05 10.05
CA PRO A 19 4.74 -3.46 11.34
C PRO A 19 5.65 -2.24 11.55
N LEU A 20 5.10 -1.12 11.99
CA LEU A 20 5.84 0.14 12.11
C LEU A 20 5.49 0.84 13.43
N SER A 21 6.53 1.17 14.20
CA SER A 21 6.36 1.96 15.42
C SER A 21 5.77 3.34 15.08
N PRO A 22 4.77 3.84 15.83
CA PRO A 22 4.24 5.19 15.62
C PRO A 22 5.30 6.27 15.88
N VAL A 23 6.34 5.93 16.66
CA VAL A 23 7.47 6.80 17.02
C VAL A 23 8.76 6.40 16.31
N CYS A 24 8.67 5.90 15.06
CA CYS A 24 9.82 5.53 14.23
C CYS A 24 10.73 6.72 13.84
N GLY A 25 10.29 7.96 14.10
CA GLY A 25 11.07 9.18 13.94
C GLY A 25 10.85 9.88 12.60
N ASP A 26 11.14 11.18 12.57
CA ASP A 26 10.81 12.08 11.46
C ASP A 26 11.42 11.66 10.12
N SER A 27 12.61 11.06 10.14
CA SER A 27 13.30 10.63 8.91
C SER A 27 12.53 9.53 8.20
N ILE A 28 12.00 8.55 8.93
CA ILE A 28 11.27 7.41 8.38
C ILE A 28 9.92 7.90 7.85
N TRP A 29 9.20 8.72 8.63
CA TRP A 29 7.96 9.34 8.17
C TRP A 29 8.15 10.19 6.92
N ARG A 30 9.21 11.00 6.85
CA ARG A 30 9.52 11.80 5.68
C ARG A 30 9.77 10.93 4.44
N GLN A 31 10.52 9.85 4.58
CA GLN A 31 10.79 8.92 3.48
C GLN A 31 9.49 8.26 2.98
N ILE A 32 8.61 7.81 3.87
CA ILE A 32 7.29 7.27 3.51
C ILE A 32 6.48 8.33 2.74
N MET A 33 6.48 9.58 3.19
CA MET A 33 5.76 10.67 2.51
C MET A 33 6.33 11.03 1.14
N VAL A 34 7.65 10.92 0.95
CA VAL A 34 8.29 11.08 -0.37
C VAL A 34 7.84 9.97 -1.31
N ILE A 35 7.86 8.71 -0.86
CA ILE A 35 7.39 7.56 -1.64
C ILE A 35 5.91 7.73 -2.02
N ASN A 36 5.07 8.22 -1.09
CA ASN A 36 3.67 8.54 -1.40
C ASN A 36 3.50 9.56 -2.53
N GLY A 37 4.41 10.53 -2.64
CA GLY A 37 4.41 11.48 -3.77
C GLY A 37 4.66 10.79 -5.11
N GLU A 38 5.58 9.83 -5.15
CA GLU A 38 5.89 9.03 -6.35
C GLU A 38 4.71 8.12 -6.74
N LEU A 39 4.13 7.41 -5.76
CA LEU A 39 2.96 6.56 -5.97
C LEU A 39 1.77 7.36 -6.51
N ALA A 40 1.53 8.55 -5.96
CA ALA A 40 0.45 9.43 -6.40
C ALA A 40 0.66 9.94 -7.83
N ALA A 41 1.90 10.26 -8.21
CA ALA A 41 2.23 10.70 -9.57
C ALA A 41 1.94 9.63 -10.62
N ASN A 42 2.07 8.35 -10.27
CA ASN A 42 1.83 7.21 -11.15
C ASN A 42 0.43 6.57 -11.00
N ASN A 43 -0.39 7.06 -10.07
CA ASN A 43 -1.66 6.42 -9.68
C ASN A 43 -1.48 4.95 -9.26
N GLU A 44 -0.42 4.67 -8.51
CA GLU A 44 -0.05 3.32 -8.06
C GLU A 44 -0.61 2.98 -6.68
N GLY A 45 -1.30 3.91 -6.01
CA GLY A 45 -1.91 3.69 -4.71
C GLY A 45 -1.33 4.60 -3.62
N THR A 46 -1.42 4.18 -2.36
CA THR A 46 -1.04 5.00 -1.20
C THR A 46 -0.51 4.14 -0.06
N LEU A 47 0.58 4.57 0.57
CA LEU A 47 1.02 4.10 1.88
C LEU A 47 0.24 4.79 2.99
N ALA A 48 -0.45 4.01 3.81
CA ALA A 48 -1.29 4.48 4.91
C ALA A 48 -0.93 3.75 6.21
N TYR A 49 -0.90 4.50 7.33
CA TYR A 49 -0.66 3.93 8.64
C TYR A 49 -1.97 3.59 9.35
N ILE A 50 -2.06 2.38 9.88
CA ILE A 50 -3.19 1.92 10.69
C ILE A 50 -2.76 1.86 12.14
N GLU A 51 -3.17 2.85 12.93
CA GLU A 51 -2.81 3.00 14.34
C GLU A 51 -3.22 1.78 15.18
N ALA A 52 -4.45 1.30 15.02
CA ALA A 52 -4.98 0.16 15.77
C ALA A 52 -4.19 -1.15 15.55
N ALA A 53 -3.48 -1.27 14.43
CA ALA A 53 -2.66 -2.43 14.08
C ALA A 53 -1.15 -2.14 14.11
N GLU A 54 -0.76 -0.89 14.43
CA GLU A 54 0.61 -0.37 14.31
C GLU A 54 1.33 -0.84 13.04
N THR A 55 0.64 -0.74 11.90
CA THR A 55 1.08 -1.34 10.63
C THR A 55 0.98 -0.34 9.50
N LEU A 56 1.99 -0.35 8.62
CA LEU A 56 1.94 0.36 7.35
C LEU A 56 1.30 -0.53 6.29
N LEU A 57 0.25 -0.04 5.66
CA LEU A 57 -0.44 -0.67 4.54
C LEU A 57 -0.15 0.08 3.25
N PHE A 58 -0.15 -0.65 2.15
CA PHE A 58 -0.26 -0.13 0.80
C PHE A 58 -1.68 -0.39 0.32
N ILE A 59 -2.36 0.65 -0.18
CA ILE A 59 -3.77 0.60 -0.54
C ILE A 59 -3.93 1.12 -1.96
N HIS A 60 -4.71 0.41 -2.77
CA HIS A 60 -5.08 0.83 -4.12
C HIS A 60 -6.56 0.59 -4.38
N ALA A 61 -7.23 1.50 -5.07
CA ALA A 61 -8.64 1.39 -5.39
C ALA A 61 -8.83 1.05 -6.87
N ILE A 62 -9.63 0.01 -7.14
CA ILE A 62 -10.12 -0.32 -8.47
C ILE A 62 -11.55 0.19 -8.59
N THR A 63 -11.76 1.15 -9.50
CA THR A 63 -13.07 1.78 -9.73
C THR A 63 -13.80 1.19 -10.95
N ASP A 64 -13.07 0.71 -11.96
CA ASP A 64 -13.68 -0.01 -13.08
C ASP A 64 -13.74 -1.51 -12.77
N LEU A 65 -14.88 -1.95 -12.27
CA LEU A 65 -15.17 -3.34 -11.93
C LEU A 65 -15.83 -4.11 -13.08
N THR A 66 -16.01 -3.49 -14.26
CA THR A 66 -16.73 -4.11 -15.39
C THR A 66 -15.84 -4.99 -16.25
N ASN A 67 -14.52 -4.80 -16.14
CA ASN A 67 -13.52 -5.46 -16.99
C ASN A 67 -12.59 -6.36 -16.17
N THR A 68 -12.83 -7.67 -16.21
CA THR A 68 -12.01 -8.65 -15.48
C THR A 68 -10.53 -8.60 -15.82
N TYR A 69 -10.18 -8.35 -17.09
CA TYR A 69 -8.76 -8.26 -17.49
C TYR A 69 -8.08 -7.04 -16.84
N HIS A 70 -8.79 -5.91 -16.78
CA HIS A 70 -8.31 -4.73 -16.08
C HIS A 70 -8.11 -5.01 -14.59
N ILE A 71 -9.09 -5.63 -13.92
CA ILE A 71 -9.01 -5.98 -12.49
C ILE A 71 -7.79 -6.87 -12.21
N ILE A 72 -7.56 -7.91 -13.01
CA ILE A 72 -6.41 -8.80 -12.85
C ILE A 72 -5.10 -8.03 -13.05
N SER A 73 -5.00 -7.21 -14.09
CA SER A 73 -3.81 -6.39 -14.33
C SER A 73 -3.52 -5.42 -13.18
N GLN A 74 -4.55 -4.79 -12.59
CA GLN A 74 -4.40 -3.94 -11.41
C GLN A 74 -3.89 -4.75 -10.20
N LEU A 75 -4.39 -5.96 -10.00
CA LEU A 75 -3.93 -6.84 -8.91
C LEU A 75 -2.47 -7.27 -9.10
N GLU A 76 -2.05 -7.63 -10.32
CA GLU A 76 -0.67 -8.00 -10.64
C GLU A 76 0.31 -6.84 -10.41
N SER A 77 -0.02 -5.65 -10.90
CA SER A 77 0.77 -4.44 -10.63
C SER A 77 0.84 -4.14 -9.14
N PHE A 78 -0.28 -4.28 -8.42
CA PHE A 78 -0.35 -4.05 -6.98
C PHE A 78 0.58 -4.98 -6.19
N VAL A 79 0.58 -6.28 -6.47
CA VAL A 79 1.43 -7.23 -5.71
C VAL A 79 2.92 -7.02 -5.98
N ASN A 80 3.28 -6.68 -7.22
CA ASN A 80 4.67 -6.36 -7.57
C ASN A 80 5.13 -5.07 -6.87
N GLN A 81 4.28 -4.04 -6.85
CA GLN A 81 4.58 -2.80 -6.15
C GLN A 81 4.66 -3.01 -4.64
N GLN A 82 3.78 -3.83 -4.08
CA GLN A 82 3.82 -4.22 -2.67
C GLN A 82 5.17 -4.89 -2.32
N GLU A 83 5.66 -5.80 -3.15
CA GLU A 83 6.96 -6.46 -2.93
C GLU A 83 8.12 -5.47 -2.99
N ALA A 84 8.14 -4.57 -3.98
CA ALA A 84 9.14 -3.53 -4.09
C ALA A 84 9.17 -2.62 -2.84
N LEU A 85 8.01 -2.14 -2.40
CA LEU A 85 7.87 -1.30 -1.21
C LEU A 85 8.32 -2.04 0.06
N LYS A 86 8.00 -3.33 0.19
CA LYS A 86 8.47 -4.15 1.30
C LYS A 86 9.98 -4.24 1.33
N ASN A 87 10.62 -4.51 0.20
CA ASN A 87 12.08 -4.61 0.15
C ASN A 87 12.78 -3.29 0.53
N ILE A 88 12.19 -2.15 0.18
CA ILE A 88 12.70 -0.83 0.56
C ILE A 88 12.53 -0.55 2.06
N LEU A 89 11.37 -0.91 2.64
CA LEU A 89 10.99 -0.48 3.98
C LEU A 89 11.25 -1.54 5.07
N GLN A 90 11.62 -2.77 4.70
CA GLN A 90 11.79 -3.89 5.64
C GLN A 90 12.79 -3.61 6.77
N GLU A 91 13.81 -2.80 6.51
CA GLU A 91 14.80 -2.41 7.52
C GLU A 91 14.21 -1.56 8.67
N TYR A 92 13.05 -0.93 8.44
CA TYR A 92 12.34 -0.14 9.45
C TYR A 92 11.24 -0.92 10.17
N ALA A 93 11.10 -2.22 9.88
CA ALA A 93 10.08 -3.05 10.52
C ALA A 93 10.30 -3.09 12.04
N LYS A 94 9.23 -2.87 12.79
CA LYS A 94 9.23 -3.02 14.25
C LYS A 94 9.55 -4.48 14.61
N VAL A 95 10.56 -4.66 15.46
CA VAL A 95 10.96 -5.96 16.05
C VAL A 95 9.95 -6.39 17.11
#